data_AF-A0A519ZLM1-F1
#
_entry.id   AF-A0A519ZLM1-F1
#
_cell.length_a   1.000
_cell.length_b   1.000
_cell.length_c   1.000
_cell.angle_alpha   90.00
_cell.angle_beta   90.00
_cell.angle_gamma   90.00
#
_symmetry.space_group_name_H-M   'P 1'
#
loop_
_entity.id
_entity.type
_entity.pdbx_description
1 polymer ?
#
loop_
_entity_poly.entity_id
_entity_poly.type
_entity_poly.pdbx_seq_one_letter_code
_entity_poly.pdbx_strand_id
1 'polypeptide(L)' 'MTSCFDREDGIFRVLVNAEDQYSLWPDWKAVPGGWTDTGVRGDKSTCLT' A
#
# COMPACT_ATOMS: atom_id res chain seq x y z
N MET A 1 -17.35 11.50 -5.26
CA MET A 1 -15.92 11.78 -5.50
C MET A 1 -15.17 10.48 -5.30
N THR A 2 -14.86 9.74 -6.36
CA THR A 2 -14.12 8.48 -6.24
C THR A 2 -12.64 8.84 -6.25
N SER A 3 -12.04 8.89 -5.06
CA SER A 3 -10.60 9.13 -4.92
C SER A 3 -9.85 8.01 -5.63
N CYS A 4 -8.69 8.27 -6.24
CA CYS A 4 -7.88 7.23 -6.88
C CYS A 4 -7.40 6.12 -5.91
N PHE A 5 -7.55 6.36 -4.60
CA PHE A 5 -7.35 5.41 -3.50
C PHE A 5 -8.60 4.54 -3.18
N ASP A 6 -9.71 4.78 -3.86
CA ASP A 6 -10.98 4.07 -3.71
C ASP A 6 -11.22 3.08 -4.86
N ARG A 7 -10.27 2.97 -5.79
CA ARG A 7 -10.34 2.02 -6.88
C ARG A 7 -10.04 0.63 -6.33
N GLU A 8 -11.09 -0.15 -6.13
CA GLU A 8 -11.03 -1.52 -5.59
C GLU A 8 -10.18 -2.45 -6.49
N ASP A 9 -10.13 -2.19 -7.80
CA ASP A 9 -9.30 -2.93 -8.77
C ASP A 9 -7.80 -2.57 -8.76
N GLY A 10 -7.35 -1.68 -7.87
CA GLY A 10 -5.94 -1.28 -7.78
C GLY A 10 -5.10 -2.26 -6.96
N ILE A 11 -3.92 -2.64 -7.47
CA ILE A 11 -2.93 -3.37 -6.66
C ILE A 11 -2.21 -2.39 -5.74
N PHE A 12 -2.34 -2.62 -4.44
CA PHE A 12 -1.59 -1.92 -3.40
C PHE A 12 -0.62 -2.88 -2.73
N ARG A 13 0.44 -2.33 -2.16
CA ARG A 13 1.36 -3.04 -1.28
C ARG A 13 1.44 -2.33 0.05
N VAL A 14 1.71 -3.09 1.09
CA VAL A 14 1.88 -2.57 2.44
C VAL A 14 3.36 -2.28 2.64
N LEU A 15 3.64 -1.03 2.95
CA LEU A 15 4.97 -0.60 3.34
C LEU A 15 5.02 -0.43 4.85
N VAL A 16 6.17 -0.74 5.45
CA VAL A 16 6.48 -0.49 6.86
C VAL A 16 7.68 0.45 6.96
N ASN A 17 7.64 1.39 7.89
CA ASN A 17 8.78 2.24 8.21
C ASN A 17 9.53 1.73 9.45
N ALA A 18 10.64 2.39 9.80
CA ALA A 18 11.43 2.03 11.00
C ALA A 18 10.68 2.27 12.33
N GLU A 19 9.54 2.96 12.30
CA GLU A 19 8.70 3.26 13.46
C GLU A 19 7.51 2.27 13.59
N ASP A 20 7.53 1.16 12.84
CA ASP A 20 6.47 0.15 12.77
C ASP A 20 5.12 0.69 12.29
N GLN A 21 5.15 1.77 11.49
CA GLN A 21 3.95 2.32 10.86
C GLN A 21 3.72 1.67 9.50
N TYR A 22 2.47 1.26 9.26
CA TYR A 22 2.04 0.64 8.02
C TYR A 22 1.38 1.68 7.10
N SER A 23 1.71 1.66 5.81
CA SER A 23 1.04 2.48 4.81
C SER A 23 0.73 1.68 3.55
N LEU A 24 -0.49 1.89 3.04
CA LEU A 24 -0.92 1.40 1.75
C LEU A 24 -0.28 2.26 0.65
N TRP A 25 0.50 1.61 -0.20
CA TRP A 25 1.18 2.27 -1.31
C TRP A 25 0.81 1.61 -2.63
N PRO A 26 0.49 2.38 -3.69
CA PRO A 26 0.18 1.81 -4.98
C PRO A 26 1.41 1.10 -5.57
N ASP A 27 1.21 -0.12 -6.08
CA ASP A 27 2.33 -0.94 -6.59
C ASP A 27 3.05 -0.29 -7.78
N TRP A 28 2.29 0.40 -8.64
CA TRP A 28 2.79 1.11 -9.82
C TRP A 28 3.65 2.34 -9.51
N LYS A 29 3.72 2.79 -8.24
CA LYS A 29 4.49 3.96 -7.83
C LYS A 29 5.80 3.51 -7.18
N ALA A 30 6.92 4.20 -7.38
CA ALA A 30 8.17 3.86 -6.69
C ALA A 30 8.04 3.94 -5.16
N VAL A 31 8.72 3.04 -4.43
CA VAL A 31 8.76 3.05 -2.96
C VAL A 31 9.58 4.26 -2.49
N PRO A 32 9.04 5.12 -1.61
CA PRO A 32 9.80 6.23 -1.04
C PRO A 32 10.92 5.72 -0.11
N GLY A 33 12.05 6.42 -0.09
CA GLY A 33 13.15 6.10 0.82
C GLY A 33 12.72 6.17 2.29
N GLY A 34 13.18 5.22 3.10
CA GLY A 34 12.78 5.06 4.51
C GLY A 34 11.56 4.15 4.73
N TRP A 35 10.95 3.66 3.65
CA TRP A 35 9.90 2.65 3.69
C TRP A 35 10.40 1.33 3.12
N THR A 36 10.00 0.23 3.75
CA THR A 36 10.35 -1.13 3.36
C THR A 36 9.09 -1.87 2.96
N ASP A 37 9.14 -2.64 1.87
CA ASP A 37 8.04 -3.50 1.47
C ASP A 37 7.89 -4.67 2.45
N THR A 38 6.67 -4.92 2.93
CA THR A 38 6.40 -6.05 3.85
C THR A 38 6.19 -7.37 3.10
N GLY A 39 6.11 -7.34 1.76
CA GLY A 39 5.70 -8.46 0.92
C GLY A 39 4.19 -8.65 0.83
N VAL A 40 3.39 -7.91 1.61
CA VAL A 40 1.93 -7.94 1.53
C VAL A 40 1.49 -7.05 0.38
N ARG A 41 0.89 -7.66 -0.64
CA ARG A 41 0.34 -6.97 -1.82
C ARG A 41 -0.99 -7.57 -2.21
N GLY A 42 -1.91 -6.72 -2.64
CA GLY A 42 -3.23 -7.13 -3.08
C GLY A 42 -4.16 -5.94 -3.20
N ASP A 43 -5.43 -6.26 -3.38
CA ASP A 43 -6.52 -5.30 -3.31
C ASP A 43 -6.64 -4.71 -1.90
N LYS A 44 -7.28 -3.56 -1.82
CA LYS A 44 -7.46 -2.81 -0.57
C LYS A 44 -8.15 -3.67 0.51
N SER A 45 -9.10 -4.51 0.13
CA SER A 45 -9.78 -5.44 1.04
C SER A 45 -8.83 -6.49 1.62
N THR A 46 -7.94 -7.06 0.81
CA THR A 46 -6.92 -8.03 1.27
C THR A 46 -5.94 -7.40 2.26
N CYS A 47 -5.61 -6.11 2.09
CA CYS A 47 -4.68 -5.40 2.97
C CYS A 47 -5.32 -4.82 4.26
N LEU A 48 -6.65 -4.76 4.34
CA LEU A 48 -7.40 -4.21 5.49
C LEU A 48 -8.14 -5.29 6.29
N THR A 49 -7.91 -6.57 5.99
CA THR A 49 -8.50 -7.72 6.70
C THR A 49 -7.76 -8.00 8.01
#